data_AF-A0A160VC75-F1
#
_entry.id   AF-A0A160VC75-F1
#
_cell.length_a   1.000
_cell.length_b   1.000
_cell.length_c   1.000
_cell.angle_alpha   90.00
_cell.angle_beta   90.00
_cell.angle_gamma   90.00
#
_symmetry.space_group_name_H-M   'P 1'
#
loop_
_entity.id
_entity.type
_entity.pdbx_description
1 polymer ?
#
loop_
_entity_poly.entity_id
_entity_poly.type
_entity_poly.pdbx_seq_one_letter_code
_entity_poly.pdbx_strand_id
1 'polypeptide(L)'
;MLTGDGAPGAVIIDSMDVWVANLLMENQSENKHTLEEIVTTEAEQLLKLVVDSPQAFVFVSSEVGLSLVPTEPLGRHFQDLLGTINQRIAAAATEVFLVVAGLPTKIKSND
;
A
#
# COMPACT_ATOMS: atom_id res chain seq x y z
N MET A 1 16.40 10.03 -14.59
CA MET A 1 15.74 11.27 -14.13
C MET A 1 16.34 12.43 -14.89
N LEU A 2 15.54 13.13 -15.69
CA LEU A 2 15.92 14.43 -16.24
C LEU A 2 15.53 15.45 -15.16
N THR A 3 16.52 15.99 -14.46
CA THR A 3 16.31 17.02 -13.42
C THR A 3 15.97 18.33 -14.12
N GLY A 4 14.70 18.74 -14.03
CA GLY A 4 14.26 20.10 -14.30
C GLY A 4 14.13 20.85 -12.98
N ASP A 5 14.59 22.10 -12.95
CA ASP A 5 14.67 22.99 -11.81
C ASP A 5 13.42 23.04 -10.91
N GLY A 6 13.65 22.99 -9.60
CA GLY A 6 12.87 23.70 -8.57
C GLY A 6 11.44 23.25 -8.26
N ALA A 7 10.81 22.36 -9.02
CA ALA A 7 9.50 21.82 -8.67
C ALA A 7 9.64 20.65 -7.68
N PRO A 8 8.80 20.55 -6.62
CA PRO A 8 8.76 19.33 -5.81
C PRO A 8 8.50 18.14 -6.73
N GLY A 9 9.43 17.19 -6.74
CA GLY A 9 9.29 15.96 -7.54
C GLY A 9 8.07 15.15 -7.11
N ALA A 10 7.56 14.33 -8.00
CA ALA A 10 6.53 13.33 -7.67
C ALA A 10 7.17 11.94 -7.61
N VAL A 11 6.71 11.13 -6.66
CA VAL A 11 7.09 9.72 -6.49
C VAL A 11 5.86 8.86 -6.69
N ILE A 12 6.01 7.82 -7.52
CA ILE A 12 5.01 6.78 -7.69
C ILE A 12 5.58 5.51 -7.07
N ILE A 13 4.80 4.88 -6.18
CA ILE A 13 5.09 3.57 -5.62
C ILE A 13 4.07 2.61 -6.20
N ASP A 14 4.55 1.75 -7.11
CA ASP A 14 3.75 0.75 -7.82
C ASP A 14 4.48 -0.61 -7.78
N SER A 15 3.99 -1.64 -7.09
CA SER A 15 2.73 -1.71 -6.32
C SER A 15 2.91 -2.10 -4.85
N MET A 16 1.97 -1.67 -4.01
CA MET A 16 1.94 -2.04 -2.60
C MET A 16 1.63 -3.52 -2.39
N ASP A 17 0.88 -4.16 -3.30
CA ASP A 17 0.63 -5.60 -3.24
C ASP A 17 1.92 -6.43 -3.42
N VAL A 18 2.78 -6.07 -4.39
CA VAL A 18 4.09 -6.73 -4.55
C VAL A 18 4.98 -6.48 -3.35
N TRP A 19 4.97 -5.26 -2.81
CA TRP A 19 5.76 -4.93 -1.63
C TRP A 19 5.35 -5.75 -0.39
N VAL A 20 4.04 -5.84 -0.10
CA VAL A 20 3.52 -6.68 1.00
C VAL A 20 3.81 -8.16 0.75
N ALA A 21 3.66 -8.65 -0.48
CA ALA A 21 3.98 -10.04 -0.83
C ALA A 21 5.45 -10.37 -0.56
N ASN A 22 6.37 -9.46 -0.92
CA ASN A 22 7.81 -9.65 -0.70
C ASN A 22 8.13 -9.72 0.81
N LEU A 23 7.57 -8.80 1.62
CA LEU A 23 7.75 -8.83 3.07
C LEU A 23 7.27 -10.14 3.69
N LEU A 24 6.12 -10.66 3.23
CA LEU A 24 5.61 -11.96 3.67
C LEU A 24 6.51 -13.12 3.25
N MET A 25 7.02 -13.12 2.02
CA MET A 25 7.89 -14.18 1.50
C MET A 25 9.23 -14.21 2.23
N GLU A 26 9.82 -13.05 2.51
CA GLU A 26 11.07 -12.91 3.26
C GLU A 26 10.95 -13.42 4.69
N ASN A 27 9.76 -13.31 5.29
CA ASN A 27 9.50 -13.66 6.69
C ASN A 27 8.56 -14.86 6.84
N GLN A 28 8.38 -15.69 5.81
CA GLN A 28 7.35 -16.75 5.78
C GLN A 28 7.49 -17.84 6.87
N SER A 29 8.65 -17.94 7.52
CA SER A 29 8.88 -18.83 8.67
C SER A 29 8.31 -18.30 9.99
N GLU A 30 7.97 -17.01 10.04
CA GLU A 30 7.42 -16.37 11.22
C GLU A 30 5.95 -16.73 11.46
N ASN A 31 5.52 -16.58 12.71
CA ASN A 31 4.11 -16.74 13.04
C ASN A 31 3.27 -15.54 12.54
N LYS A 32 1.95 -15.71 12.49
CA LYS A 32 1.01 -14.70 11.99
C LYS A 32 1.17 -13.33 12.68
N HIS A 33 1.31 -13.31 14.00
CA HIS A 33 1.39 -12.07 14.76
C HIS A 33 2.67 -11.31 14.44
N THR A 34 3.81 -12.01 14.40
CA THR A 34 5.10 -11.42 14.03
C THR A 34 5.10 -10.89 12.59
N LEU A 35 4.48 -11.60 11.64
CA LEU A 35 4.29 -11.11 10.28
C LEU A 35 3.47 -9.82 10.23
N GLU A 36 2.37 -9.76 10.98
CA GLU A 36 1.54 -8.56 11.09
C GLU A 36 2.31 -7.37 11.66
N GLU A 37 3.11 -7.59 12.70
CA GLU A 37 3.96 -6.55 13.29
C GLU A 37 5.02 -6.04 12.32
N ILE A 38 5.70 -6.94 11.60
CA ILE A 38 6.72 -6.57 10.60
C ILE A 38 6.10 -5.70 9.51
N VAL A 39 5.04 -6.19 8.85
CA VAL A 39 4.42 -5.50 7.72
C VAL A 39 3.82 -4.16 8.17
N THR A 40 3.21 -4.11 9.35
CA THR A 40 2.67 -2.87 9.92
C THR A 40 3.78 -1.86 10.23
N THR A 41 4.87 -2.31 10.84
CA THR A 41 6.02 -1.47 11.20
C THR A 41 6.66 -0.86 9.96
N GLU A 42 6.89 -1.66 8.93
CA GLU A 42 7.43 -1.18 7.65
C GLU A 42 6.50 -0.16 6.99
N ALA A 43 5.18 -0.38 7.05
CA ALA A 43 4.20 0.57 6.51
C ALA A 43 4.16 1.89 7.28
N GLU A 44 4.29 1.85 8.60
CA GLU A 44 4.37 3.05 9.43
C GLU A 44 5.65 3.86 9.16
N GLN A 45 6.79 3.19 8.96
CA GLN A 45 8.03 3.84 8.55
C GLN A 45 7.90 4.51 7.19
N LEU A 46 7.31 3.82 6.20
CA LEU A 46 7.07 4.37 4.87
C LEU A 46 6.14 5.59 4.93
N LEU A 47 5.03 5.50 5.65
CA LEU A 47 4.08 6.61 5.79
C LEU A 47 4.73 7.81 6.50
N LYS A 48 5.60 7.57 7.50
CA LYS A 48 6.36 8.63 8.15
C LYS A 48 7.26 9.38 7.15
N LEU A 49 7.99 8.65 6.32
CA LEU A 49 8.86 9.24 5.29
C LEU A 49 8.06 10.07 4.28
N VAL A 50 6.87 9.62 3.92
CA VAL A 50 5.97 10.33 3.00
C VAL A 50 5.47 11.63 3.62
N VAL A 51 5.03 11.60 4.88
CA VAL A 51 4.53 12.79 5.59
C VAL A 51 5.64 13.83 5.79
N ASP A 52 6.86 13.40 6.06
CA ASP A 52 8.00 14.29 6.30
C ASP A 52 8.63 14.82 4.98
N SER A 53 8.16 14.35 3.81
CA SER A 53 8.72 14.71 2.50
C SER A 53 7.94 15.85 1.83
N PRO A 54 8.62 16.80 1.15
CA PRO A 54 7.97 17.87 0.39
C PRO A 54 7.43 17.42 -0.98
N GLN A 55 7.59 16.14 -1.33
CA GLN A 55 7.22 15.58 -2.63
C GLN A 55 5.77 15.10 -2.64
N ALA A 56 5.16 15.04 -3.84
CA ALA A 56 3.87 14.40 -4.01
C ALA A 56 4.05 12.88 -4.15
N PHE A 57 3.22 12.09 -3.46
CA PHE A 57 3.26 10.64 -3.52
C PHE A 57 1.97 10.07 -4.10
N VAL A 58 2.11 9.10 -5.00
CA VAL A 58 1.02 8.28 -5.52
C VAL A 58 1.32 6.82 -5.19
N PHE A 59 0.42 6.18 -4.46
CA PHE A 59 0.49 4.76 -4.14
C PHE A 59 -0.47 4.00 -5.04
N VAL A 60 0.02 2.95 -5.68
CA VAL A 60 -0.78 2.00 -6.45
C VAL A 60 -0.86 0.69 -5.66
N SER A 61 -2.07 0.19 -5.47
CA SER A 61 -2.32 -1.07 -4.78
C SER A 61 -3.51 -1.78 -5.41
N SER A 62 -3.55 -3.09 -5.22
CA SER A 62 -4.65 -3.94 -5.65
C SER A 62 -5.75 -4.02 -4.58
N GLU A 63 -7.02 -4.09 -5.03
CA GLU A 63 -8.16 -4.44 -4.17
C GLU A 63 -8.40 -5.95 -4.25
N VAL A 64 -8.09 -6.67 -3.16
CA VAL A 64 -8.16 -8.14 -3.11
C VAL A 64 -9.33 -8.67 -2.28
N GLY A 65 -9.98 -7.81 -1.48
CA GLY A 65 -11.09 -8.20 -0.61
C GLY A 65 -12.38 -8.54 -1.35
N LEU A 66 -12.46 -8.23 -2.66
CA LEU A 66 -13.56 -8.60 -3.55
C LEU A 66 -13.35 -9.97 -4.23
N SER A 67 -12.26 -10.66 -3.93
CA SER A 67 -11.94 -11.99 -4.47
C SER A 67 -12.46 -13.12 -3.55
N LEU A 68 -12.37 -14.35 -4.04
CA LEU A 68 -12.58 -15.52 -3.19
C LEU A 68 -11.47 -15.64 -2.12
N VAL A 69 -11.82 -16.25 -0.99
CA VAL A 69 -10.88 -16.58 0.08
C VAL A 69 -9.91 -17.66 -0.40
N PRO A 70 -8.58 -17.45 -0.33
CA PRO A 70 -7.58 -18.43 -0.73
C PRO A 70 -7.63 -19.69 0.13
N THR A 71 -7.34 -20.83 -0.50
CA THR A 71 -7.22 -22.13 0.18
C THR A 71 -5.97 -22.21 1.04
N GLU A 72 -4.91 -21.51 0.64
CA GLU A 72 -3.62 -21.49 1.30
C GLU A 72 -3.62 -20.47 2.46
N PRO A 73 -3.14 -20.85 3.67
CA PRO A 73 -3.03 -19.91 4.79
C PRO A 73 -2.25 -18.64 4.46
N LEU A 74 -1.15 -18.76 3.71
CA LEU A 74 -0.33 -17.62 3.30
C LEU A 74 -1.12 -16.66 2.42
N GLY A 75 -1.97 -17.17 1.51
CA GLY A 75 -2.83 -16.34 0.67
C GLY A 75 -3.86 -15.57 1.47
N ARG A 76 -4.46 -16.19 2.50
CA ARG A 76 -5.37 -15.49 3.42
C ARG A 76 -4.66 -14.39 4.19
N HIS A 77 -3.47 -14.67 4.73
CA HIS A 77 -2.68 -13.67 5.44
C HIS A 77 -2.31 -12.49 4.54
N PHE A 78 -1.92 -12.77 3.29
CA PHE A 78 -1.65 -11.74 2.30
C PHE A 78 -2.86 -10.84 2.06
N GLN A 79 -4.05 -11.41 1.85
CA GLN A 79 -5.26 -10.62 1.64
C GLN A 79 -5.62 -9.75 2.86
N ASP A 80 -5.59 -10.34 4.07
CA ASP A 80 -5.88 -9.62 5.32
C ASP A 80 -4.89 -8.45 5.54
N LEU A 81 -3.61 -8.71 5.31
CA LEU A 81 -2.55 -7.72 5.49
C LEU A 81 -2.60 -6.62 4.45
N LEU A 82 -2.75 -6.96 3.17
CA LEU A 82 -2.87 -5.97 2.11
C LEU A 82 -4.08 -5.06 2.36
N GLY A 83 -5.22 -5.62 2.78
CA GLY A 83 -6.39 -4.84 3.17
C GLY A 83 -6.10 -3.88 4.34
N THR A 84 -5.34 -4.32 5.34
CA THR A 84 -4.91 -3.50 6.48
C THR A 84 -3.98 -2.36 6.04
N ILE A 85 -3.01 -2.65 5.16
CA ILE A 85 -2.09 -1.66 4.61
C ILE A 85 -2.81 -0.65 3.72
N ASN A 86 -3.74 -1.10 2.86
CA ASN A 86 -4.57 -0.23 2.04
C ASN A 86 -5.39 0.74 2.92
N GLN A 87 -5.97 0.28 4.03
CA GLN A 87 -6.68 1.15 4.97
C GLN A 87 -5.77 2.21 5.59
N ARG A 88 -4.54 1.84 5.99
CA ARG A 88 -3.56 2.79 6.58
C ARG A 88 -3.13 3.85 5.58
N ILE A 89 -2.82 3.45 4.34
CA ILE A 89 -2.47 4.37 3.27
C ILE A 89 -3.65 5.29 2.93
N ALA A 90 -4.85 4.72 2.78
CA ALA A 90 -6.06 5.49 2.51
C ALA A 90 -6.39 6.49 3.63
N ALA A 91 -6.11 6.15 4.89
CA ALA A 91 -6.28 7.07 6.02
C ALA A 91 -5.33 8.28 5.93
N ALA A 92 -4.06 8.06 5.56
CA ALA A 92 -3.05 9.11 5.39
C ALA A 92 -3.18 9.89 4.07
N ALA A 93 -3.74 9.29 3.03
CA ALA A 93 -3.86 9.89 1.71
C ALA A 93 -4.85 11.07 1.68
N THR A 94 -4.57 12.10 0.89
CA THR A 94 -5.49 13.21 0.66
C THR A 94 -6.65 12.82 -0.27
N GLU A 95 -6.38 11.93 -1.23
CA GLU A 95 -7.36 11.41 -2.17
C GLU A 95 -7.19 9.91 -2.33
N VAL A 96 -8.30 9.20 -2.54
CA VAL A 96 -8.30 7.75 -2.82
C VAL A 96 -9.23 7.47 -3.98
N PHE A 97 -8.74 6.71 -4.95
CA PHE A 97 -9.47 6.32 -6.14
C PHE A 97 -9.55 4.79 -6.24
N LEU A 98 -10.75 4.29 -6.52
CA LEU A 98 -10.94 2.94 -7.01
C LEU A 98 -11.01 3.00 -8.54
N VAL A 99 -10.11 2.30 -9.24
CA VAL A 99 -10.07 2.28 -10.71
C VAL A 99 -10.60 0.96 -11.23
N VAL A 100 -11.68 0.99 -12.00
CA VAL A 100 -12.32 -0.21 -12.59
C VAL A 100 -12.41 -0.04 -14.09
N ALA A 101 -11.84 -0.97 -14.86
CA ALA A 101 -11.78 -0.90 -16.33
C ALA A 101 -11.20 0.44 -16.86
N GLY A 102 -10.21 1.00 -16.14
CA GLY A 102 -9.61 2.29 -16.47
C GLY A 102 -10.43 3.52 -16.07
N LEU A 103 -11.59 3.33 -15.43
CA LEU A 103 -12.46 4.42 -14.98
C LEU A 103 -12.21 4.70 -13.49
N PRO A 104 -11.71 5.89 -13.12
CA PRO A 104 -11.47 6.23 -11.73
C PRO A 104 -12.76 6.68 -11.04
N THR A 105 -13.02 6.11 -9.85
CA THR A 105 -14.06 6.55 -8.92
C THR A 105 -13.39 7.08 -7.67
N LYS A 106 -13.56 8.37 -7.38
CA LYS A 106 -13.03 8.97 -6.14
C LYS A 106 -13.86 8.48 -4.96
N ILE A 107 -13.23 7.79 -4.01
CA ILE A 107 -13.88 7.22 -2.80
C ILE A 107 -13.50 7.96 -1.51
N LYS A 108 -12.44 8.78 -1.55
CA LYS A 108 -12.11 9.75 -0.50
C LYS A 108 -11.80 11.09 -1.16
N SER A 109 -12.46 12.16 -0.68
CA SER A 109 -12.12 13.54 -1.00
C SER A 109 -11.62 14.26 0.25
N ASN A 110 -10.93 15.38 0.04
CA ASN A 110 -10.39 16.24 1.08
C ASN A 110 -11.32 17.45 1.37
N ASP A 111 -12.59 17.36 0.97
CA ASP A 111 -13.62 18.40 1.16
C ASP A 111 -14.28 18.34 2.54
#